data_AF-A0A5C5YV03-F1
#
_entry.id   AF-A0A5C5YV03-F1
#
_cell.length_a   1.000
_cell.length_b   1.000
_cell.length_c   1.000
_cell.angle_alpha   90.00
_cell.angle_beta   90.00
_cell.angle_gamma   90.00
#
_symmetry.space_group_name_H-M   'P 1'
#
loop_
_entity.id
_entity.type
_entity.pdbx_description
1 polymer ?
#
loop_
_entity_poly.entity_id
_entity_poly.type
_entity_poly.pdbx_seq_one_letter_code
_entity_poly.pdbx_strand_id
1 'polypeptide(L)'
;MTPVTVEQIDSLVPFLEPFAANGFVAGEWQGRAGQFPWFDFVDVVDEFLQALYRQNWVSPECNWTEWQDTANTFMEEPSKIETADAQTIRKLFTTHVRANRFCEGHLASMFENGHIVLLLRRLQTIRSEMERA
;
A
#
# COMPACT_ATOMS: atom_id res chain seq x y z
N MET A 1 -9.05 15.54 -4.57
CA MET A 1 -7.78 14.82 -4.36
C MET A 1 -6.67 15.57 -5.06
N THR A 2 -5.69 16.10 -4.33
CA THR A 2 -4.56 16.88 -4.90
C THR A 2 -3.72 16.05 -5.87
N PRO A 3 -3.09 16.64 -6.90
CA PRO A 3 -2.11 15.91 -7.73
C PRO A 3 -1.02 15.25 -6.86
N VAL A 4 -0.60 14.04 -7.22
CA VAL A 4 0.53 13.37 -6.57
C VAL A 4 1.80 14.02 -7.09
N THR A 5 2.70 14.42 -6.18
CA THR A 5 3.97 15.05 -6.52
C THR A 5 5.11 14.04 -6.64
N VAL A 6 6.21 14.48 -7.25
CA VAL A 6 7.46 13.73 -7.34
C VAL A 6 7.98 13.37 -5.95
N GLU A 7 7.99 14.34 -5.03
CA GLU A 7 8.50 14.17 -3.66
C GLU A 7 7.69 13.12 -2.89
N GLN A 8 6.37 13.07 -3.11
CA GLN A 8 5.52 12.05 -2.51
C GLN A 8 5.89 10.65 -3.02
N ILE A 9 6.21 10.50 -4.31
CA ILE A 9 6.65 9.21 -4.87
C ILE A 9 8.03 8.83 -4.33
N ASP A 10 8.98 9.77 -4.35
CA ASP A 10 10.35 9.57 -3.85
C ASP A 10 10.40 9.21 -2.36
N SER A 11 9.36 9.59 -1.60
CA SER A 11 9.23 9.19 -0.20
C SER A 11 8.80 7.72 0.01
N LEU A 12 8.20 7.07 -1.00
CA LEU A 12 7.72 5.69 -0.89
C LEU A 12 8.57 4.68 -1.67
N VAL A 13 9.17 5.08 -2.80
CA VAL A 13 9.99 4.19 -3.64
C VAL A 13 11.11 3.47 -2.86
N PRO A 14 11.78 4.08 -1.85
CA PRO A 14 12.80 3.37 -1.08
C PRO A 14 12.30 2.11 -0.34
N PHE A 15 11.01 2.02 -0.01
CA PHE A 15 10.45 0.82 0.63
C PHE A 15 10.31 -0.38 -0.32
N LEU A 16 10.47 -0.17 -1.64
CA LEU A 16 10.37 -1.26 -2.61
C LEU A 16 11.46 -2.32 -2.40
N GLU A 17 12.70 -1.89 -2.15
CA GLU A 17 13.83 -2.80 -1.99
C GLU A 17 13.64 -3.80 -0.83
N PRO A 18 13.36 -3.37 0.42
CA PRO A 18 13.15 -4.31 1.52
C PRO A 18 11.93 -5.20 1.30
N PHE A 19 10.84 -4.68 0.74
CA PHE A 19 9.60 -5.47 0.55
C PHE A 19 9.70 -6.46 -0.62
N ALA A 20 10.56 -6.20 -1.60
CA ALA A 20 10.81 -7.12 -2.71
C ALA A 20 11.93 -8.13 -2.41
N ALA A 21 12.57 -8.06 -1.24
CA ALA A 21 13.61 -8.99 -0.84
C ALA A 21 13.05 -10.43 -0.73
N ASN A 22 13.83 -11.40 -1.18
CA ASN A 22 13.42 -12.80 -1.10
C ASN A 22 13.24 -13.24 0.35
N GLY A 23 12.09 -13.85 0.67
CA GLY A 23 11.76 -14.26 2.03
C GLY A 23 11.38 -13.12 2.97
N PHE A 24 11.07 -11.93 2.46
CA PHE A 24 10.51 -10.86 3.27
C PHE A 24 9.21 -11.32 3.94
N VAL A 25 9.09 -11.05 5.24
CA VAL A 25 7.89 -11.32 6.05
C VAL A 25 7.49 -10.00 6.71
N ALA A 26 6.24 -9.59 6.50
CA ALA A 26 5.75 -8.29 6.95
C ALA A 26 5.54 -8.19 8.47
N GLY A 27 5.51 -9.31 9.17
CA GLY A 27 5.18 -9.38 10.59
C GLY A 27 4.74 -10.78 10.99
N GLU A 28 4.18 -10.88 12.18
CA GLU A 28 3.71 -12.16 12.72
C GLU A 28 2.38 -12.01 13.48
N TRP A 29 1.59 -13.08 13.47
CA TRP A 29 0.38 -13.16 14.28
C TRP A 29 0.74 -13.35 15.74
N GLN A 30 0.27 -12.43 16.57
CA GLN A 30 0.35 -12.49 18.01
C GLN A 30 -0.98 -12.94 18.60
N GLY A 31 -0.91 -13.54 19.78
CA GLY A 31 -2.10 -13.97 20.50
C GLY A 31 -1.84 -14.10 21.98
N ARG A 32 -2.84 -13.73 22.77
CA ARG A 32 -2.84 -13.89 24.22
C ARG A 32 -4.17 -14.49 24.66
N ALA A 33 -4.13 -15.41 25.62
CA ALA A 33 -5.35 -16.00 26.18
C ALA A 33 -6.33 -14.91 26.65
N GLY A 34 -7.58 -14.99 26.18
CA GLY A 34 -8.63 -14.01 26.48
C GLY A 34 -8.62 -12.76 25.59
N GLN A 35 -7.76 -12.69 24.58
CA GLN A 35 -7.71 -11.61 23.58
C GLN A 35 -7.89 -12.18 22.18
N PHE A 36 -8.45 -11.38 21.27
CA PHE A 36 -8.41 -11.70 19.85
C PHE A 36 -6.95 -11.60 19.34
N PRO A 37 -6.49 -12.51 18.47
CA PRO A 37 -5.19 -12.39 17.83
C PRO A 37 -5.06 -11.06 17.07
N TRP A 38 -3.85 -10.52 17.00
CA TRP A 38 -3.54 -9.32 16.23
C TRP A 38 -2.29 -9.55 15.39
N PHE A 39 -2.17 -8.86 14.27
CA PHE A 39 -0.97 -8.92 13.47
C PHE A 39 0.01 -7.84 13.93
N ASP A 40 1.25 -8.22 14.21
CA ASP A 40 2.31 -7.32 14.64
C ASP A 40 3.30 -7.12 13.49
N PHE A 41 3.35 -5.90 12.96
CA PHE A 41 4.18 -5.57 11.82
C PHE A 41 5.64 -5.35 12.24
N VAL A 42 6.59 -5.68 11.35
CA VAL A 42 7.99 -5.32 11.57
C VAL A 42 8.21 -3.82 11.36
N ASP A 43 9.23 -3.25 12.01
CA ASP A 43 9.53 -1.82 12.02
C ASP A 43 9.49 -1.15 10.63
N VAL A 44 10.00 -1.81 9.59
CA VAL A 44 10.03 -1.26 8.23
C VAL A 44 8.64 -1.12 7.61
N VAL A 45 7.70 -2.00 7.98
CA VAL A 45 6.29 -1.89 7.54
C VAL A 45 5.60 -0.76 8.30
N ASP A 46 5.83 -0.64 9.61
CA ASP A 46 5.31 0.48 10.39
C ASP A 46 5.82 1.83 9.86
N GLU A 47 7.11 1.93 9.55
CA GLU A 47 7.69 3.14 8.95
C GLU A 47 7.01 3.49 7.62
N PHE A 48 6.77 2.48 6.76
CA PHE A 48 6.03 2.66 5.52
C PHE A 48 4.59 3.17 5.77
N LEU A 49 3.85 2.57 6.71
CA LEU A 49 2.49 3.01 7.05
C LEU A 49 2.50 4.45 7.58
N GLN A 50 3.46 4.83 8.40
CA GLN A 50 3.64 6.21 8.85
C GLN A 50 3.98 7.15 7.69
N ALA A 51 4.82 6.72 6.75
CA ALA A 51 5.14 7.49 5.56
C ALA A 51 3.89 7.73 4.69
N LEU A 52 3.02 6.73 4.51
CA LEU A 52 1.76 6.88 3.79
C LEU A 52 0.87 7.98 4.39
N TYR A 53 0.79 8.08 5.71
CA TYR A 53 0.03 9.16 6.36
C TYR A 53 0.74 10.51 6.24
N ARG A 54 2.03 10.57 6.61
CA ARG A 54 2.84 11.79 6.60
C ARG A 54 2.88 12.46 5.23
N GLN A 55 2.89 11.66 4.16
CA GLN A 55 2.99 12.12 2.78
C GLN A 55 1.63 12.15 2.08
N ASN A 56 0.53 12.07 2.83
CA ASN A 56 -0.84 12.19 2.34
C ASN A 56 -1.20 11.21 1.21
N TRP A 57 -0.65 9.99 1.27
CA TRP A 57 -1.06 8.87 0.43
C TRP A 57 -2.36 8.22 0.93
N VAL A 58 -2.63 8.31 2.23
CA VAL A 58 -3.93 7.96 2.80
C VAL A 58 -4.80 9.22 2.84
N SER A 59 -5.53 9.47 1.77
CA SER A 59 -6.23 10.75 1.58
C SER A 59 -7.61 10.76 2.26
N PRO A 60 -7.95 11.75 3.11
CA PRO A 60 -9.31 11.94 3.65
C PRO A 60 -10.34 12.19 2.55
N GLU A 61 -9.94 12.77 1.43
CA GLU A 61 -10.81 13.11 0.30
C GLU A 61 -11.20 11.89 -0.55
N CYS A 62 -10.57 10.73 -0.34
CA CYS A 62 -10.93 9.49 -1.02
C CYS A 62 -12.14 8.85 -0.33
N ASN A 63 -13.26 8.77 -1.06
CA ASN A 63 -14.43 7.96 -0.66
C ASN A 63 -14.14 6.47 -0.91
N TRP A 64 -13.26 5.90 -0.09
CA TRP A 64 -12.79 4.53 -0.20
C TRP A 64 -13.91 3.49 -0.09
N THR A 65 -14.99 3.78 0.66
CA THR A 65 -16.14 2.87 0.82
C THR A 65 -16.91 2.71 -0.48
N GLU A 66 -17.13 3.79 -1.24
CA GLU A 66 -17.74 3.69 -2.58
C GLU A 66 -16.77 3.12 -3.61
N TRP A 67 -15.46 3.27 -3.39
CA TRP A 67 -14.43 2.84 -4.33
C TRP A 67 -13.92 1.42 -4.10
N GLN A 68 -14.28 0.77 -2.98
CA GLN A 68 -13.73 -0.54 -2.58
C GLN A 68 -13.97 -1.63 -3.63
N ASP A 69 -15.13 -1.62 -4.31
CA ASP A 69 -15.43 -2.60 -5.36
C ASP A 69 -14.49 -2.44 -6.55
N THR A 70 -14.15 -1.19 -6.89
CA THR A 70 -13.13 -0.92 -7.92
C THR A 70 -11.76 -1.38 -7.44
N ALA A 71 -11.39 -1.13 -6.18
CA ALA A 71 -10.13 -1.58 -5.61
C ALA A 71 -9.99 -3.12 -5.68
N ASN A 72 -11.08 -3.85 -5.43
CA ASN A 72 -11.10 -5.32 -5.51
C ASN A 72 -10.71 -5.80 -6.91
N THR A 73 -11.13 -5.10 -7.97
CA THR A 73 -10.74 -5.49 -9.34
C THR A 73 -9.23 -5.42 -9.61
N PHE A 74 -8.49 -4.56 -8.89
CA PHE A 74 -7.03 -4.50 -8.98
C PHE A 74 -6.34 -5.61 -8.18
N MET A 75 -7.00 -6.15 -7.15
CA MET A 75 -6.52 -7.34 -6.45
C MET A 75 -6.76 -8.61 -7.28
N GLU A 76 -7.94 -8.72 -7.90
CA GLU A 76 -8.32 -9.85 -8.74
C GLU A 76 -7.53 -9.90 -10.06
N GLU A 77 -7.23 -8.73 -10.64
CA GLU A 77 -6.46 -8.60 -11.88
C GLU A 77 -5.22 -7.69 -11.66
N PRO A 78 -4.13 -8.23 -11.10
CA PRO A 78 -2.92 -7.43 -10.81
C PRO A 78 -2.30 -6.74 -12.03
N SER A 79 -2.54 -7.23 -13.24
CA SER A 79 -2.09 -6.59 -14.50
C SER A 79 -2.66 -5.19 -14.70
N LYS A 80 -3.82 -4.86 -14.11
CA LYS A 80 -4.38 -3.50 -14.15
C LYS A 80 -3.51 -2.48 -13.42
N ILE A 81 -2.67 -2.92 -12.48
CA ILE A 81 -1.75 -2.03 -11.76
C ILE A 81 -0.67 -1.48 -12.69
N GLU A 82 -0.27 -2.22 -13.72
CA GLU A 82 0.82 -1.84 -14.63
C GLU A 82 0.56 -0.54 -15.38
N THR A 83 -0.72 -0.22 -15.62
CA THR A 83 -1.16 0.99 -16.34
C THR A 83 -1.84 2.03 -15.45
N ALA A 84 -1.97 1.75 -14.15
CA ALA A 84 -2.61 2.65 -13.20
C ALA A 84 -1.85 3.99 -13.07
N ASP A 85 -2.57 5.10 -12.93
CA ASP A 85 -1.97 6.40 -12.65
C ASP A 85 -1.66 6.57 -11.15
N ALA A 86 -0.86 7.58 -10.79
CA ALA A 86 -0.47 7.83 -9.40
C ALA A 86 -1.68 8.09 -8.49
N GLN A 87 -2.76 8.67 -9.03
CA GLN A 87 -4.00 8.88 -8.29
C GLN A 87 -4.69 7.57 -7.93
N THR A 88 -4.74 6.62 -8.86
CA THR A 88 -5.29 5.28 -8.66
C THR A 88 -4.47 4.53 -7.62
N ILE A 89 -3.14 4.57 -7.70
CA ILE A 89 -2.26 3.98 -6.69
C ILE A 89 -2.54 4.59 -5.30
N ARG A 90 -2.73 5.91 -5.21
CA ARG A 90 -3.10 6.57 -3.95
C ARG A 90 -4.45 6.12 -3.40
N LYS A 91 -5.44 5.87 -4.26
CA LYS A 91 -6.73 5.30 -3.84
C LYS A 91 -6.55 3.87 -3.33
N LEU A 92 -5.75 3.03 -3.99
CA LEU A 92 -5.45 1.66 -3.54
C LEU A 92 -4.82 1.66 -2.15
N PHE A 93 -3.79 2.47 -1.91
CA PHE A 93 -3.22 2.62 -0.57
C PHE A 93 -4.26 3.09 0.46
N THR A 94 -5.05 4.11 0.12
CA THR A 94 -6.10 4.60 1.03
C THR A 94 -7.09 3.49 1.38
N THR A 95 -7.53 2.71 0.40
CA THR A 95 -8.49 1.62 0.61
C THR A 95 -7.91 0.53 1.49
N HIS A 96 -6.71 0.01 1.20
CA HIS A 96 -6.14 -1.08 2.00
C HIS A 96 -5.81 -0.67 3.44
N VAL A 97 -5.24 0.52 3.63
CA VAL A 97 -4.94 1.03 4.98
C VAL A 97 -6.21 1.24 5.80
N ARG A 98 -7.30 1.69 5.17
CA ARG A 98 -8.59 1.85 5.87
C ARG A 98 -9.29 0.53 6.11
N ALA A 99 -9.29 -0.39 5.14
CA ALA A 99 -9.87 -1.72 5.28
C ALA A 99 -9.23 -2.50 6.44
N ASN A 100 -7.92 -2.36 6.65
CA ASN A 100 -7.22 -2.99 7.76
C ASN A 100 -7.72 -2.60 9.15
N ARG A 101 -8.36 -1.43 9.31
CA ARG A 101 -8.97 -1.03 10.58
C ARG A 101 -10.21 -1.85 10.94
N PHE A 102 -10.77 -2.58 9.98
CA PHE A 102 -11.99 -3.38 10.13
C PHE A 102 -11.74 -4.88 9.97
N CYS A 103 -10.64 -5.25 9.32
CA CYS A 103 -10.27 -6.64 9.07
C CYS A 103 -8.79 -6.82 9.46
N GLU A 104 -8.58 -7.39 10.64
CA GLU A 104 -7.25 -7.71 11.15
C GLU A 104 -6.52 -8.66 10.18
N GLY A 105 -5.26 -8.38 9.89
CA GLY A 105 -4.48 -9.14 8.91
C GLY A 105 -4.76 -8.79 7.43
N HIS A 106 -5.65 -7.84 7.12
CA HIS A 106 -5.89 -7.42 5.74
C HIS A 106 -4.60 -6.93 5.07
N LEU A 107 -3.88 -5.97 5.69
CA LEU A 107 -2.61 -5.48 5.13
C LEU A 107 -1.54 -6.56 5.10
N ALA A 108 -1.49 -7.44 6.11
CA ALA A 108 -0.59 -8.59 6.12
C ALA A 108 -0.77 -9.44 4.85
N SER A 109 -2.02 -9.74 4.48
CA SER A 109 -2.33 -10.48 3.26
C SER A 109 -1.92 -9.73 1.98
N MET A 110 -1.99 -8.39 1.96
CA MET A 110 -1.56 -7.57 0.82
C MET A 110 -0.04 -7.51 0.64
N PHE A 111 0.71 -7.67 1.74
CA PHE A 111 2.14 -7.88 1.67
C PHE A 111 2.46 -9.30 1.20
N GLU A 112 1.83 -10.31 1.79
CA GLU A 112 2.08 -11.73 1.50
C GLU A 112 1.79 -12.09 0.03
N ASN A 113 0.71 -11.56 -0.54
CA ASN A 113 0.36 -11.81 -1.95
C ASN A 113 1.11 -10.89 -2.94
N GLY A 114 2.01 -10.02 -2.45
CA GLY A 114 2.82 -9.13 -3.28
C GLY A 114 2.10 -7.89 -3.83
N HIS A 115 0.85 -7.64 -3.44
CA HIS A 115 0.08 -6.50 -3.95
C HIS A 115 0.76 -5.16 -3.61
N ILE A 116 1.23 -4.97 -2.38
CA ILE A 116 1.94 -3.74 -1.99
C ILE A 116 3.22 -3.52 -2.83
N VAL A 117 3.96 -4.59 -3.12
CA VAL A 117 5.16 -4.54 -3.96
C VAL A 117 4.81 -4.11 -5.40
N LEU A 118 3.69 -4.59 -5.96
CA LEU A 118 3.23 -4.17 -7.28
C LEU A 118 2.89 -2.68 -7.32
N LEU A 119 2.23 -2.14 -6.28
CA LEU A 119 1.94 -0.71 -6.19
C LEU A 119 3.23 0.12 -6.17
N LEU A 120 4.22 -0.29 -5.38
CA LEU A 120 5.52 0.40 -5.29
C LEU A 120 6.32 0.32 -6.60
N ARG A 121 6.32 -0.84 -7.28
CA ARG A 121 6.92 -0.96 -8.63
C ARG A 121 6.26 -0.02 -9.62
N ARG A 122 4.92 0.09 -9.60
CA ARG A 122 4.22 1.04 -10.48
C ARG A 122 4.61 2.47 -10.18
N LEU A 123 4.74 2.85 -8.90
CA LEU A 123 5.23 4.18 -8.53
C LEU A 123 6.64 4.45 -9.05
N GLN A 124 7.55 3.48 -8.98
CA GLN A 124 8.89 3.60 -9.54
C GLN A 124 8.87 3.82 -11.06
N THR A 125 7.98 3.11 -11.78
CA THR A 125 7.78 3.33 -13.23
C THR A 125 7.27 4.73 -13.53
N ILE A 126 6.22 5.18 -12.83
CA ILE A 126 5.65 6.53 -12.97
C ILE A 126 6.73 7.59 -12.69
N ARG A 127 7.53 7.41 -11.64
CA ARG A 127 8.62 8.34 -11.32
C ARG A 127 9.60 8.49 -12.48
N SER A 128 9.99 7.36 -13.08
CA SER A 128 10.90 7.33 -14.23
C SER A 128 10.29 7.93 -15.50
N GLU A 129 8.96 7.82 -15.67
CA GLU A 129 8.23 8.50 -16.75
C GLU A 129 8.25 10.02 -16.56
N MET A 130 8.09 10.51 -15.33
CA MET A 130 8.12 11.94 -15.00
C MET A 130 9.50 12.58 -15.18
N GLU A 131 10.61 11.84 -15.04
CA GLU A 131 11.96 12.36 -15.31
C GLU A 131 12.27 12.54 -16.80
N ARG A 132 11.55 11.82 -17.66
CA ARG A 132 11.75 11.80 -19.10
C ARG A 132 10.86 12.80 -19.85
N ALA A 133 9.91 13.44 -19.15
CA ALA A 133 8.97 14.42 -19.67
C ALA A 133 9.53 15.84 -19.54
#